data_AF-A0A6S6RUK2-F1
#
_entry.id   AF-A0A6S6RUK2-F1
#
_cell.length_a   1.000
_cell.length_b   1.000
_cell.length_c   1.000
_cell.angle_alpha   90.00
_cell.angle_beta   90.00
_cell.angle_gamma   90.00
#
_symmetry.space_group_name_H-M   'P 1'
#
loop_
_entity.id
_entity.type
_entity.pdbx_description
1 polymer ?
#
loop_
_entity_poly.entity_id
_entity_poly.type
_entity_poly.pdbx_seq_one_letter_code
_entity_poly.pdbx_strand_id
1 'polypeptide(L)'
;MKRKVLNILLTMSTMILAGYQHKLPQSQSQTMDKIYTGVLPFADFSGIETTVLFNPNGKFIEQLTYLGTEEQKNTFFTTGN
;
A
#
# COMPACT_ATOMS: atom_id res chain seq x y z
N MET A 1 16.21 -66.51 -9.21
CA MET A 1 16.25 -65.02 -9.31
C MET A 1 15.29 -64.60 -10.43
N LYS A 2 14.38 -63.62 -10.22
CA LYS A 2 13.41 -62.99 -11.19
C LYS A 2 11.94 -62.80 -10.73
N ARG A 3 11.60 -62.96 -9.44
CA ARG A 3 10.28 -62.52 -8.92
C ARG A 3 10.34 -61.63 -7.67
N LYS A 4 11.45 -61.67 -6.93
CA LYS A 4 11.65 -60.84 -5.73
C LYS A 4 12.14 -59.41 -6.03
N VAL A 5 12.62 -59.15 -7.25
CA VAL A 5 13.14 -57.84 -7.67
C VAL A 5 12.02 -56.93 -8.18
N LEU A 6 10.90 -57.50 -8.63
CA LEU A 6 9.78 -56.74 -9.20
C LEU A 6 8.94 -56.00 -8.15
N ASN A 7 8.92 -56.50 -6.91
CA ASN A 7 8.05 -55.94 -5.86
C ASN A 7 8.73 -54.85 -5.02
N ILE A 8 10.00 -54.51 -5.29
CA ILE A 8 10.74 -53.47 -4.56
C ILE A 8 10.66 -52.11 -5.26
N LEU A 9 10.27 -52.07 -6.55
CA LEU A 9 10.27 -50.84 -7.35
C LEU A 9 8.99 -49.99 -7.25
N LEU A 10 8.00 -50.37 -6.42
CA LEU A 10 6.65 -49.78 -6.42
C LEU A 10 6.28 -49.00 -5.15
N THR A 11 7.26 -48.50 -4.37
CA THR A 11 6.97 -47.73 -3.13
C THR A 11 7.72 -46.41 -3.01
N MET A 12 8.01 -45.73 -4.13
CA MET A 12 8.52 -44.36 -4.15
C MET A 12 7.61 -43.43 -4.95
N SER A 13 6.33 -43.29 -4.58
CA SER A 13 5.52 -42.19 -5.13
C SER A 13 4.31 -41.78 -4.28
N THR A 14 4.43 -41.75 -2.95
CA THR A 14 3.36 -41.16 -2.14
C THR A 14 3.92 -40.20 -1.11
N MET A 15 3.42 -38.96 -1.20
CA MET A 15 3.54 -37.85 -0.25
C MET A 15 4.76 -36.96 -0.37
N ILE A 16 4.79 -36.14 -1.42
CA ILE A 16 5.17 -34.73 -1.23
C ILE A 16 4.04 -33.86 -1.80
N LEU A 17 2.86 -33.95 -1.19
CA LEU A 17 1.80 -32.94 -1.35
C LEU A 17 1.32 -32.42 0.01
N ALA A 18 2.22 -32.38 1.01
CA ALA A 18 2.08 -31.41 2.08
C ALA A 18 2.54 -30.07 1.51
N GLY A 19 1.67 -29.46 0.69
CA GLY A 19 1.85 -28.08 0.28
C GLY A 19 2.04 -27.27 1.55
N TYR A 20 3.23 -26.69 1.72
CA TYR A 20 3.49 -25.72 2.76
C TYR A 20 2.45 -24.62 2.57
N GLN A 21 1.41 -24.61 3.40
CA GLN A 21 0.62 -23.42 3.61
C GLN A 21 1.52 -22.47 4.38
N HIS A 22 2.47 -21.87 3.67
CA HIS A 22 2.98 -20.57 4.09
C HIS A 22 1.73 -19.71 4.13
N LYS A 23 1.18 -19.53 5.33
CA LYS A 23 0.39 -18.35 5.60
C LYS A 23 1.37 -17.23 5.33
N LEU A 24 1.29 -16.66 4.11
CA LEU A 24 1.88 -15.36 3.87
C LEU A 24 1.42 -14.51 5.05
N PRO A 25 2.32 -13.76 5.70
CA PRO A 25 1.88 -12.77 6.65
C PRO A 25 0.81 -11.99 5.92
N GLN A 26 -0.45 -12.17 6.34
CA GLN A 26 -1.52 -11.32 5.89
C GLN A 26 -1.02 -9.96 6.30
N SER A 27 -0.50 -9.21 5.33
CA SER A 27 -0.07 -7.84 5.56
C SER A 27 -1.33 -7.22 6.12
N GLN A 28 -1.36 -7.07 7.45
CA GLN A 28 -2.29 -6.19 8.10
C GLN A 28 -1.90 -4.87 7.47
N SER A 29 -2.62 -4.52 6.40
CA SER A 29 -2.70 -3.15 5.93
C SER A 29 -3.23 -2.44 7.16
N GLN A 30 -2.32 -2.01 8.02
CA GLN A 30 -2.64 -1.17 9.14
C GLN A 30 -3.31 0.00 8.48
N THR A 31 -4.62 0.07 8.64
CA THR A 31 -5.44 1.16 8.20
C THR A 31 -5.10 2.29 9.15
N MET A 32 -3.95 2.89 8.89
CA MET A 32 -3.38 3.99 9.62
C MET A 32 -3.66 5.23 8.81
N ASP A 33 -4.17 6.24 9.48
CA ASP A 33 -4.26 7.58 8.92
C ASP A 33 -2.88 7.99 8.42
N LYS A 34 -2.79 8.40 7.14
CA LYS A 34 -1.55 8.88 6.55
C LYS A 34 -1.65 10.36 6.30
N ILE A 35 -0.69 11.11 6.85
CA ILE A 35 -0.55 12.54 6.61
C ILE A 35 0.64 12.74 5.68
N TYR A 36 0.40 13.44 4.58
CA TYR A 36 1.43 13.88 3.65
C TYR A 36 1.46 15.40 3.63
N THR A 37 2.65 15.96 3.67
CA THR A 37 2.89 17.40 3.61
C THR A 37 3.99 17.68 2.61
N GLY A 38 3.85 18.75 1.85
CA GLY A 38 4.85 19.19 0.89
C GLY A 38 4.46 20.50 0.21
N VAL A 39 5.36 21.01 -0.64
CA VAL A 39 5.10 22.18 -1.47
C VAL A 39 5.01 21.74 -2.92
N LEU A 40 3.85 21.92 -3.54
CA LEU A 40 3.65 21.66 -4.96
C LEU A 40 4.13 22.86 -5.79
N PRO A 41 4.78 22.61 -6.94
CA PRO A 41 5.16 23.68 -7.86
C PRO A 41 3.91 24.35 -8.45
N PHE A 42 3.95 25.67 -8.57
CA PHE A 42 2.88 26.47 -9.16
C PHE A 42 3.47 27.48 -10.15
N ALA A 43 2.75 27.79 -11.22
CA ALA A 43 3.30 28.52 -12.37
C ALA A 43 3.68 29.98 -12.06
N ASP A 44 2.88 30.65 -11.22
CA ASP A 44 2.94 32.11 -11.09
C ASP A 44 3.53 32.60 -9.76
N PHE A 45 3.69 31.72 -8.76
CA PHE A 45 4.13 32.07 -7.39
C PHE A 45 4.98 30.97 -6.75
N SER A 46 5.43 31.18 -5.50
CA SER A 46 6.40 30.34 -4.77
C SER A 46 5.96 28.90 -4.49
N GLY A 47 4.75 28.51 -4.91
CA GLY A 47 4.21 27.16 -4.79
C GLY A 47 2.88 27.11 -4.03
N ILE A 48 2.44 25.89 -3.76
CA ILE A 48 1.26 25.62 -2.91
C ILE A 48 1.73 24.70 -1.79
N GLU A 49 1.67 25.17 -0.55
CA GLU A 49 1.84 24.31 0.62
C GLU A 49 0.60 23.42 0.74
N THR A 50 0.81 22.11 0.74
CA THR A 50 -0.24 21.11 0.67
C THR A 50 -0.10 20.16 1.85
N THR A 51 -1.20 19.93 2.56
CA THR A 51 -1.32 18.86 3.57
C THR A 51 -2.52 18.00 3.24
N VAL A 52 -2.33 16.68 3.14
CA VAL A 52 -3.41 15.71 2.89
C VAL A 52 -3.40 14.64 3.97
N LEU A 53 -4.55 14.45 4.60
CA LEU A 53 -4.85 13.36 5.51
C LEU A 53 -5.71 12.33 4.77
N PHE A 54 -5.19 11.13 4.55
CA PHE A 54 -5.95 10.00 4.04
C PHE A 54 -6.43 9.12 5.18
N ASN A 55 -7.75 8.95 5.25
CA ASN A 55 -8.40 8.05 6.18
C ASN A 55 -8.49 6.63 5.60
N PRO A 56 -8.39 5.59 6.44
CA PRO A 56 -8.66 4.19 6.15
C PRO A 56 -9.89 3.86 5.33
N ASN A 57 -10.94 4.66 5.46
CA ASN A 57 -12.23 4.46 4.82
C ASN A 57 -12.29 5.01 3.38
N GLY A 58 -11.15 5.40 2.81
CA GLY A 58 -11.02 5.98 1.48
C GLY A 58 -11.24 7.49 1.44
N LYS A 59 -11.64 8.12 2.55
CA LYS A 59 -11.87 9.57 2.60
C LYS A 59 -10.57 10.35 2.76
N PHE A 60 -10.57 11.59 2.30
CA PHE A 60 -9.45 12.51 2.56
C PHE A 60 -9.92 13.88 3.04
N ILE A 61 -9.01 14.54 3.76
CA ILE A 61 -9.05 15.98 4.07
C ILE A 61 -7.78 16.59 3.50
N GLU A 62 -7.92 17.65 2.71
CA GLU A 62 -6.83 18.39 2.09
C GLU A 62 -6.88 19.86 2.53
N GLN A 63 -5.71 20.42 2.82
CA GLN A 63 -5.47 21.84 2.99
C GLN A 63 -4.45 22.29 1.93
N LEU A 64 -4.76 23.37 1.21
CA LEU A 64 -3.88 24.01 0.25
C LEU A 64 -3.67 25.47 0.62
N THR A 65 -2.43 25.93 0.74
CA THR A 65 -2.08 27.33 1.00
C THR A 65 -1.22 27.84 -0.15
N TYR A 66 -1.73 28.82 -0.90
CA TYR A 66 -0.97 29.46 -1.97
C TYR A 66 0.14 30.34 -1.38
N LEU A 67 1.38 30.08 -1.80
CA LEU A 67 2.57 30.81 -1.35
C LEU A 67 2.85 31.97 -2.31
N GLY A 68 1.97 32.97 -2.27
CA GLY A 68 2.06 34.20 -3.07
C GLY A 68 2.56 35.40 -2.25
N THR A 69 2.31 36.61 -2.77
CA THR A 69 2.40 37.83 -1.96
C THR A 69 1.34 37.80 -0.84
N GLU A 70 1.51 38.58 0.23
CA GLU A 70 0.59 38.56 1.40
C GLU A 70 -0.89 38.76 1.00
N GLU A 71 -1.16 39.53 -0.06
CA GLU A 71 -2.52 39.75 -0.61
C GLU A 71 -3.10 38.51 -1.33
N GLN A 72 -2.25 37.57 -1.71
CA GLN A 72 -2.57 36.37 -2.48
C GLN A 72 -2.45 35.08 -1.64
N LYS A 73 -2.04 35.20 -0.38
CA LYS A 73 -1.93 34.07 0.55
C LYS A 73 -3.33 33.62 0.95
N ASN A 74 -3.84 32.64 0.22
CA ASN A 74 -5.15 32.05 0.44
C ASN A 74 -5.01 30.59 0.85
N THR A 75 -5.81 30.18 1.83
CA THR A 75 -5.90 28.79 2.29
C THR A 75 -7.26 28.20 1.94
N PHE A 76 -7.25 27.02 1.36
CA PHE A 76 -8.42 26.27 0.94
C PHE A 76 -8.46 24.92 1.64
N PHE A 77 -9.68 24.44 1.90
CA PHE A 77 -9.92 23.14 2.52
C PHE A 77 -10.90 22.34 1.66
N THR A 78 -10.52 21.10 1.37
CA THR A 78 -11.31 20.16 0.57
C THR A 78 -11.45 18.84 1.30
N THR A 79 -12.61 18.21 1.20
CA THR A 79 -12.83 16.84 1.68
C THR A 79 -13.48 16.01 0.60
N GLY A 80 -13.12 14.73 0.49
CA GLY A 80 -13.63 13.85 -0.55
C GLY A 80 -13.51 12.37 -0.20
N ASN A 81 -13.80 11.52 -1.19
CA ASN A 81 -13.64 10.06 -1.13
C ASN A 81 -12.89 9.57 -2.38
#